data_AF-A0A653NNE6-F1
#
_entry.id   AF-A0A653NNE6-F1
#
_cell.length_a   1.000
_cell.length_b   1.000
_cell.length_c   1.000
_cell.angle_alpha   90.00
_cell.angle_beta   90.00
_cell.angle_gamma   90.00
#
_symmetry.space_group_name_H-M   'P 1'
#
loop_
_entity.id
_entity.type
_entity.pdbx_description
1 polymer ?
#
loop_
_entity_poly.entity_id
_entity_poly.type
_entity_poly.pdbx_seq_one_letter_code
_entity_poly.pdbx_strand_id
1 'polypeptide(L)'
;MITNDYLRVAEVAKEKNITTRTVRNKIKKLIGVVGDNKIIRESNEEYRIHKSIINMFEPERVHQIKYSAITIDPIFKYTVEDLKKIMDWIMELINEDEVEINYSIEQKKANGNNHLHIYTEKSVSTKFLKCAKFAIPKMSYHIAEVYDLEGWKSYMQKETDIIKLLKKNEKNEKNN
;
A
#
# COMPACT_ATOMS: atom_id res chain seq x y z
N MET A 1 -29.85 17.15 -35.64
CA MET A 1 -28.43 17.34 -35.26
C MET A 1 -28.28 16.96 -33.79
N ILE A 2 -27.76 15.77 -33.48
CA ILE A 2 -27.49 15.35 -32.09
C ILE A 2 -25.99 15.05 -32.01
N THR A 3 -25.17 16.09 -31.94
CA THR A 3 -23.70 15.91 -31.96
C THR A 3 -22.99 16.92 -31.08
N ASN A 4 -23.43 17.12 -29.83
CA ASN A 4 -22.57 17.81 -28.87
C ASN A 4 -22.76 17.44 -27.39
N ASP A 5 -23.75 16.65 -27.00
CA ASP A 5 -24.01 16.41 -25.57
C ASP A 5 -23.37 15.14 -25.00
N TYR A 6 -22.68 14.36 -25.82
CA TYR A 6 -22.05 13.10 -25.42
C TYR A 6 -20.56 13.12 -25.71
N LEU A 7 -19.80 12.53 -24.79
CA LEU A 7 -18.37 12.31 -24.90
C LEU A 7 -18.07 10.81 -25.00
N ARG A 8 -17.05 10.46 -25.77
CA ARG A 8 -16.47 9.12 -25.83
C ARG A 8 -15.65 8.85 -24.57
N VAL A 9 -15.47 7.57 -24.26
CA VAL A 9 -14.61 7.11 -23.15
C VAL A 9 -13.23 7.77 -23.15
N ALA A 10 -12.60 7.93 -24.32
CA ALA A 10 -11.28 8.56 -24.45
C ALA A 10 -11.29 10.07 -24.13
N GLU A 11 -12.39 10.76 -24.46
CA GLU A 11 -12.55 12.19 -24.20
C GLU A 11 -12.77 12.42 -22.70
N VAL A 12 -13.61 11.60 -22.05
CA VAL A 12 -13.80 11.66 -20.60
C VAL A 12 -12.51 11.34 -19.84
N ALA A 13 -11.75 10.34 -20.31
CA ALA A 13 -10.45 9.99 -19.76
C ALA A 13 -9.47 11.18 -19.79
N LYS A 14 -9.43 11.89 -20.92
CA LYS A 14 -8.59 13.08 -21.09
C LYS A 14 -9.07 14.25 -20.22
N GLU A 15 -10.37 14.54 -20.21
CA GLU A 15 -10.95 15.65 -19.44
C GLU A 15 -10.77 15.46 -17.93
N LYS A 16 -10.90 14.22 -17.43
CA LYS A 16 -10.78 13.90 -16.02
C LYS A 16 -9.41 13.40 -15.58
N ASN A 17 -8.43 13.38 -16.49
CA ASN A 17 -7.08 12.87 -16.21
C ASN A 17 -7.08 11.46 -15.58
N ILE A 18 -7.90 10.55 -16.11
CA ILE A 18 -8.00 9.15 -15.68
C ILE A 18 -7.86 8.20 -16.88
N THR A 19 -7.55 6.93 -16.63
CA THR A 19 -7.43 5.95 -17.72
C THR A 19 -8.79 5.60 -18.32
N THR A 20 -8.80 5.23 -19.61
CA THR A 20 -10.02 4.71 -20.28
C THR A 20 -10.56 3.44 -19.60
N ARG A 21 -9.68 2.62 -18.99
CA ARG A 21 -10.07 1.47 -18.15
C ARG A 21 -10.86 1.92 -16.93
N THR A 22 -10.40 2.95 -16.22
CA THR A 22 -11.10 3.54 -15.07
C THR A 22 -12.49 4.05 -15.48
N VAL A 23 -12.58 4.76 -16.61
CA VAL A 23 -13.87 5.24 -17.16
C VAL A 23 -14.82 4.06 -17.41
N ARG A 24 -14.37 3.00 -18.11
CA ARG A 24 -15.20 1.80 -18.36
C ARG A 24 -15.66 1.11 -17.07
N ASN A 25 -14.80 1.03 -16.06
CA ASN A 25 -15.17 0.47 -14.75
C ASN A 25 -16.25 1.31 -14.06
N LYS A 26 -16.16 2.65 -14.14
CA LYS A 26 -17.19 3.54 -13.60
C LYS A 26 -18.51 3.42 -14.36
N ILE A 27 -18.49 3.30 -15.68
CA ILE A 27 -19.68 3.05 -16.50
C ILE A 27 -20.43 1.81 -16.00
N LYS A 28 -19.73 0.68 -15.76
CA LYS A 28 -20.35 -0.55 -15.25
C LYS A 28 -21.09 -0.36 -13.93
N LYS A 29 -20.61 0.54 -13.07
CA LYS A 29 -21.26 0.87 -11.78
C LYS A 29 -22.44 1.83 -11.95
N LEU A 30 -22.42 2.68 -12.98
CA LEU A 30 -23.44 3.70 -13.24
C LEU A 30 -24.62 3.17 -14.06
N ILE A 31 -24.42 2.12 -14.86
CA ILE A 31 -25.50 1.43 -15.57
C ILE A 31 -26.54 0.95 -14.55
N GLY A 32 -27.80 1.35 -14.74
CA GLY A 32 -28.91 1.07 -13.82
C GLY A 32 -29.06 2.05 -12.65
N VAL A 33 -28.09 2.96 -12.45
CA VAL A 33 -28.16 4.04 -11.44
C VAL A 33 -28.53 5.37 -12.10
N VAL A 34 -27.95 5.64 -13.27
CA VAL A 34 -28.30 6.83 -14.06
C VAL A 34 -29.36 6.46 -15.09
N GLY A 35 -30.18 7.44 -15.51
CA GLY A 35 -31.20 7.21 -16.53
C GLY A 35 -30.61 6.68 -17.84
N ASP A 36 -31.40 5.85 -18.54
CA ASP A 36 -30.97 5.07 -19.71
C ASP A 36 -30.38 5.92 -20.87
N ASN A 37 -30.71 7.21 -20.92
CA ASN A 37 -30.19 8.15 -21.90
C ASN A 37 -28.84 8.78 -21.52
N LYS A 38 -28.28 8.49 -20.34
CA LYS A 38 -27.01 9.10 -19.89
C LYS A 38 -25.78 8.30 -20.30
N ILE A 39 -25.94 7.00 -20.55
CA ILE A 39 -24.89 6.11 -21.01
C ILE A 39 -25.44 5.27 -22.16
N ILE A 40 -24.92 5.48 -23.36
CA ILE A 40 -25.34 4.74 -24.56
C ILE A 40 -24.24 3.76 -24.93
N ARG A 41 -24.59 2.48 -25.05
CA ARG A 41 -23.70 1.45 -25.61
C ARG A 41 -23.85 1.43 -27.13
N GLU A 42 -22.75 1.60 -27.85
CA GLU A 42 -22.69 1.44 -29.31
C GLU A 42 -22.28 0.01 -29.69
N SER A 43 -22.46 -0.34 -30.97
CA SER A 43 -22.31 -1.69 -31.53
C SER A 43 -20.93 -2.34 -31.35
N ASN A 44 -19.89 -1.56 -31.06
CA ASN A 44 -18.50 -2.03 -30.89
C ASN A 44 -18.04 -2.07 -29.42
N GLU A 45 -18.95 -2.16 -28.46
CA GLU A 45 -18.66 -2.01 -27.02
C GLU A 45 -18.08 -0.65 -26.63
N GLU A 46 -18.19 0.34 -27.52
CA GLU A 46 -17.89 1.72 -27.22
C GLU A 46 -19.07 2.34 -26.46
N TYR A 47 -18.76 3.18 -25.48
CA TYR A 47 -19.77 3.88 -24.69
C TYR A 47 -19.71 5.38 -24.98
N ARG A 48 -20.88 5.98 -25.10
CA ARG A 48 -21.07 7.43 -25.09
C ARG A 48 -21.67 7.88 -23.76
N ILE A 49 -21.05 8.89 -23.17
CA ILE A 49 -21.36 9.40 -21.83
C ILE A 49 -21.91 10.81 -21.98
N HIS A 50 -23.12 11.06 -21.48
CA HIS A 50 -23.73 12.38 -21.53
C HIS A 50 -22.96 13.38 -20.64
N LYS A 51 -22.74 14.60 -21.14
CA LYS A 51 -21.97 15.65 -20.45
C LYS A 51 -22.46 15.95 -19.03
N SER A 52 -23.76 15.82 -18.78
CA SER A 52 -24.37 16.06 -17.46
C SER A 52 -23.92 15.11 -16.35
N ILE A 53 -23.30 13.97 -16.66
CA ILE A 53 -22.81 13.00 -15.65
C ILE A 53 -21.28 12.92 -15.59
N ILE A 54 -20.58 13.84 -16.25
CA ILE A 54 -19.12 13.83 -16.35
C ILE A 54 -18.44 14.03 -14.98
N ASN A 55 -19.07 14.77 -14.08
CA ASN A 55 -18.68 14.89 -12.68
C ASN A 55 -18.69 13.55 -11.90
N MET A 56 -19.42 12.53 -12.34
CA MET A 56 -19.35 11.19 -11.71
C MET A 56 -18.03 10.45 -12.05
N PHE A 57 -17.29 10.97 -13.03
CA PHE A 57 -16.00 10.44 -13.47
C PHE A 57 -14.80 11.17 -12.85
N GLU A 58 -15.00 12.02 -11.83
CA GLU A 58 -13.88 12.61 -11.08
C GLU A 58 -12.89 11.53 -10.62
N PRO A 59 -11.58 11.80 -10.62
CA PRO A 59 -10.63 10.90 -10.01
C PRO A 59 -11.07 10.60 -8.58
N GLU A 60 -11.26 9.32 -8.27
CA GLU A 60 -11.34 8.92 -6.87
C GLU A 60 -9.98 9.32 -6.27
N ARG A 61 -9.98 10.05 -5.15
CA ARG A 61 -8.73 10.30 -4.41
C ARG A 61 -8.16 8.93 -4.07
N VAL A 62 -7.15 8.50 -4.83
CA VAL A 62 -6.37 7.33 -4.47
C VAL A 62 -5.59 7.78 -3.25
N HIS A 63 -6.06 7.42 -2.07
CA HIS A 63 -5.20 7.47 -0.89
C HIS A 63 -4.03 6.56 -1.22
N GLN A 64 -2.89 7.14 -1.61
CA GLN A 64 -1.70 6.35 -1.86
C GLN A 64 -1.24 5.87 -0.49
N ILE A 65 -1.69 4.67 -0.14
CA ILE A 65 -1.30 3.99 1.07
C ILE A 65 0.20 3.74 0.96
N LYS A 66 0.96 4.63 1.59
CA LYS A 66 2.41 4.68 1.46
C LYS A 66 3.07 3.59 2.29
N TYR A 67 2.48 3.23 3.43
CA TYR A 67 3.08 2.34 4.39
C TYR A 67 2.25 1.07 4.60
N SER A 68 2.95 0.00 4.97
CA SER A 68 2.35 -1.24 5.45
C SER A 68 2.80 -1.48 6.88
N ALA A 69 1.86 -1.93 7.72
CA ALA A 69 2.11 -2.45 9.04
C ALA A 69 2.27 -3.96 8.94
N ILE A 70 3.28 -4.50 9.59
CA ILE A 70 3.54 -5.93 9.66
C ILE A 70 3.71 -6.28 11.12
N THR A 71 3.01 -7.32 11.56
CA THR A 71 3.28 -7.92 12.88
C THR A 71 3.85 -9.31 12.70
N ILE A 72 4.85 -9.67 13.50
CA ILE A 72 5.49 -10.98 13.47
C ILE A 72 5.48 -11.59 14.86
N ASP A 73 5.04 -12.84 14.90
CA ASP A 73 4.96 -13.69 16.08
C ASP A 73 5.85 -14.91 15.87
N PRO A 74 7.11 -14.87 16.34
CA PRO A 74 7.95 -16.04 16.39
C PRO A 74 7.36 -17.10 17.32
N ILE A 75 7.34 -18.35 16.87
CA ILE A 75 6.93 -19.47 17.73
C ILE A 75 8.01 -19.77 18.77
N PHE A 76 9.28 -19.67 18.36
CA PHE A 76 10.42 -19.84 19.26
C PHE A 76 10.68 -18.61 20.11
N LYS A 77 11.24 -18.83 21.30
CA LYS A 77 11.67 -17.75 22.19
C LYS A 77 12.99 -17.18 21.71
N TYR A 78 12.92 -16.06 21.01
CA TYR A 78 14.09 -15.23 20.68
C TYR A 78 14.28 -14.17 21.76
N THR A 79 15.53 -13.90 22.13
CA THR A 79 15.84 -12.71 22.93
C THR A 79 15.68 -11.45 22.08
N VAL A 80 15.60 -10.29 22.73
CA VAL A 80 15.61 -9.00 22.02
C VAL A 80 16.87 -8.86 21.16
N GLU A 81 18.01 -9.35 21.65
CA GLU A 81 19.28 -9.29 20.94
C GLU A 81 19.29 -10.19 19.69
N ASP A 82 18.73 -11.40 19.79
CA ASP A 82 18.59 -12.28 18.61
C ASP A 82 17.72 -11.63 17.54
N LEU A 83 16.60 -11.02 17.95
CA LEU A 83 15.70 -10.34 17.03
C LEU A 83 16.35 -9.12 16.38
N LYS A 84 17.16 -8.34 17.11
CA LYS A 84 17.93 -7.24 16.51
C LYS A 84 18.88 -7.73 15.43
N LYS A 85 19.68 -8.76 15.73
CA LYS A 85 20.60 -9.37 14.74
C LYS A 85 19.87 -9.92 13.52
N ILE A 86 18.71 -10.55 13.73
CA ILE A 86 17.85 -11.03 12.64
C ILE A 86 17.35 -9.87 11.78
N MET A 87 16.92 -8.76 12.39
CA MET A 87 16.46 -7.58 11.66
C MET A 87 17.57 -6.92 10.86
N ASP A 88 18.77 -6.82 11.42
CA ASP A 88 19.96 -6.35 10.70
C ASP A 88 20.27 -7.25 9.49
N TRP A 89 20.25 -8.57 9.69
CA TRP A 89 20.47 -9.52 8.61
C TRP A 89 19.38 -9.46 7.52
N ILE A 90 18.11 -9.27 7.91
CA ILE A 90 17.03 -9.04 6.94
C ILE A 90 17.30 -7.78 6.11
N MET A 91 17.82 -6.71 6.72
CA MET A 91 18.15 -5.48 6.02
C MET A 91 19.24 -5.69 4.96
N GLU A 92 20.23 -6.53 5.25
CA GLU A 92 21.27 -6.92 4.31
C GLU A 92 20.71 -7.71 3.12
N LEU A 93 19.78 -8.64 3.39
CA LEU A 93 19.15 -9.49 2.37
C LEU A 93 18.25 -8.72 1.39
N ILE A 94 17.70 -7.58 1.80
CA ILE A 94 16.90 -6.72 0.91
C ILE A 94 17.86 -6.00 -0.04
N ASN A 95 17.96 -6.52 -1.27
CA ASN A 95 18.77 -5.98 -2.34
C ASN A 95 18.11 -4.75 -3.02
N GLU A 96 17.90 -3.69 -2.24
CA GLU A 96 17.39 -2.41 -2.69
C GLU A 96 18.31 -1.28 -2.19
N ASP A 97 18.36 -0.21 -2.98
CA ASP A 97 19.26 0.92 -2.78
C ASP A 97 18.82 1.82 -1.62
N GLU A 98 17.50 1.93 -1.40
CA GLU A 98 16.91 2.77 -0.35
C GLU A 98 15.82 1.99 0.37
N VAL A 99 16.11 1.62 1.61
CA VAL A 99 15.19 0.85 2.46
C VAL A 99 15.12 1.48 3.82
N GLU A 100 13.90 1.69 4.31
CA GLU A 100 13.63 2.06 5.69
C GLU A 100 12.68 1.05 6.32
N ILE A 101 13.12 0.44 7.42
CA ILE A 101 12.31 -0.47 8.24
C ILE A 101 12.29 0.09 9.64
N ASN A 102 11.10 0.32 10.17
CA ASN A 102 10.89 0.77 11.53
C ASN A 102 10.20 -0.35 12.30
N TYR A 103 10.71 -0.74 13.46
CA TYR A 103 10.15 -1.83 14.23
C TYR A 103 10.24 -1.59 15.74
N SER A 104 9.40 -2.26 16.49
CA SER A 104 9.46 -2.34 17.96
C SER A 104 9.28 -3.79 18.39
N ILE A 105 9.80 -4.15 19.57
CA ILE A 105 9.76 -5.52 20.10
C ILE A 105 9.01 -5.49 21.42
N GLU A 106 7.76 -5.95 21.41
CA GLU A 106 6.90 -6.06 22.58
C GLU A 106 6.95 -7.49 23.14
N GLN A 107 6.88 -7.66 24.46
CA GLN A 107 6.71 -8.99 25.05
C GLN A 107 5.23 -9.28 25.29
N LYS A 108 4.68 -10.30 24.62
CA LYS A 108 3.28 -10.68 24.80
C LYS A 108 3.02 -11.17 26.22
N LYS A 109 2.07 -10.53 26.90
CA LYS A 109 1.63 -10.91 28.26
C LYS A 109 1.06 -12.34 28.32
N ALA A 110 0.47 -12.83 27.23
CA ALA A 110 -0.20 -14.13 27.19
C ALA A 110 0.75 -15.34 27.24
N ASN A 111 1.95 -15.24 26.66
CA ASN A 111 2.89 -16.37 26.54
C ASN A 111 4.35 -16.00 26.84
N GLY A 112 4.65 -14.73 27.09
CA GLY A 112 5.99 -14.21 27.35
C GLY A 112 6.91 -14.20 26.13
N ASN A 113 6.40 -14.49 24.93
CA ASN A 113 7.18 -14.45 23.70
C ASN A 113 7.28 -13.01 23.18
N ASN A 114 8.41 -12.70 22.54
CA ASN A 114 8.57 -11.43 21.86
C ASN A 114 7.72 -11.40 20.59
N HIS A 115 7.15 -10.23 20.33
CA HIS A 115 6.27 -9.90 19.22
C HIS A 115 6.81 -8.65 18.55
N LEU A 116 6.96 -8.67 17.24
CA LEU A 116 7.46 -7.52 16.50
C LEU A 116 6.29 -6.78 15.88
N HIS A 117 6.26 -5.47 16.09
CA HIS A 117 5.49 -4.55 15.26
C HIS A 117 6.45 -3.86 14.31
N ILE A 118 6.10 -3.80 13.04
CA ILE A 118 6.92 -3.20 11.99
C ILE A 118 6.05 -2.26 11.16
N TYR A 119 6.62 -1.15 10.69
CA TYR A 119 6.12 -0.47 9.51
C TYR A 119 7.24 -0.14 8.53
N THR A 120 6.91 -0.20 7.26
CA THR A 120 7.81 0.11 6.15
C THR A 120 6.99 0.60 4.96
N GLU A 121 7.66 1.13 3.94
CA GLU A 121 6.99 1.48 2.69
C GLU A 121 6.34 0.25 2.04
N LYS A 122 5.19 0.45 1.42
CA LYS A 122 4.42 -0.62 0.78
C LYS A 122 5.21 -1.33 -0.33
N SER A 123 6.12 -0.63 -0.99
CA SER A 123 7.06 -1.17 -1.98
C SER A 123 8.03 -2.20 -1.40
N VAL A 124 8.39 -2.05 -0.12
CA VAL A 124 9.37 -2.89 0.59
C VAL A 124 8.71 -4.05 1.33
N SER A 125 7.47 -3.86 1.82
CA SER A 125 6.77 -4.76 2.75
C SER A 125 6.77 -6.24 2.32
N THR A 126 6.52 -6.51 1.05
CA THR A 126 6.49 -7.89 0.52
C THR A 126 7.87 -8.53 0.51
N LYS A 127 8.93 -7.76 0.21
CA LYS A 127 10.32 -8.25 0.19
C LYS A 127 10.82 -8.49 1.61
N PHE A 128 10.55 -7.55 2.51
CA PHE A 128 10.81 -7.72 3.95
C PHE A 128 10.19 -9.02 4.47
N LEU A 129 8.90 -9.23 4.22
CA LEU A 129 8.20 -10.42 4.71
C LEU A 129 8.78 -11.73 4.16
N LYS A 130 9.25 -11.75 2.90
CA LYS A 130 9.95 -12.90 2.33
C LYS A 130 11.26 -13.19 3.06
N CYS A 131 12.06 -12.16 3.33
CA CYS A 131 13.32 -12.29 4.07
C CYS A 131 13.06 -12.72 5.52
N ALA A 132 12.05 -12.14 6.17
CA ALA A 132 11.66 -12.50 7.53
C ALA A 132 11.20 -13.97 7.65
N LYS A 133 10.45 -14.49 6.66
CA LYS A 133 10.08 -15.92 6.62
C LYS A 133 11.29 -16.85 6.56
N PHE A 134 12.36 -16.40 5.92
CA PHE A 134 13.61 -17.15 5.86
C PHE A 134 14.39 -17.04 7.17
N ALA A 135 14.46 -15.83 7.74
CA ALA A 135 15.27 -15.55 8.92
C ALA A 135 14.63 -15.98 10.25
N ILE A 136 13.31 -16.09 10.31
CA ILE A 136 12.55 -16.53 11.49
C ILE A 136 11.78 -17.80 11.14
N PRO A 137 12.40 -18.98 11.31
CA PRO A 137 11.74 -20.26 11.05
C PRO A 137 10.49 -20.40 11.92
N LYS A 138 9.36 -20.75 11.29
CA LYS A 138 8.06 -20.95 11.96
C LYS A 138 7.61 -19.69 12.74
N MET A 139 7.09 -18.72 12.00
CA MET A 139 6.42 -17.53 12.54
C MET A 139 4.99 -17.43 12.04
N SER A 140 4.10 -16.83 12.83
CA SER A 140 2.87 -16.22 12.31
C SER A 140 3.09 -14.75 12.01
N TYR A 141 2.34 -14.20 11.07
CA TYR A 141 2.43 -12.79 10.73
C TYR A 141 1.09 -12.24 10.28
N HIS A 142 0.91 -10.93 10.44
CA HIS A 142 -0.19 -10.18 9.84
C HIS A 142 0.38 -8.99 9.06
N ILE A 143 -0.27 -8.63 7.96
CA ILE A 143 0.07 -7.44 7.17
C ILE A 143 -1.18 -6.62 6.94
N ALA A 144 -1.09 -5.32 7.19
CA ALA A 144 -2.16 -4.37 7.02
C ALA A 144 -1.66 -3.08 6.37
N GLU A 145 -2.59 -2.35 5.79
CA GLU A 145 -2.35 -1.02 5.25
C GLU A 145 -2.38 0.02 6.37
N VAL A 146 -1.43 0.96 6.37
CA VAL A 146 -1.40 2.05 7.35
C VAL A 146 -2.09 3.28 6.77
N TYR A 147 -3.24 3.61 7.34
CA TYR A 147 -4.03 4.80 7.00
C TYR A 147 -3.66 6.01 7.87
N ASP A 148 -3.30 5.77 9.14
CA ASP A 148 -2.80 6.77 10.08
C ASP A 148 -1.43 6.34 10.61
N LEU A 149 -0.38 6.94 10.07
CA LEU A 149 0.99 6.62 10.45
C LEU A 149 1.32 7.07 11.87
N GLU A 150 0.81 8.23 12.30
CA GLU A 150 1.11 8.76 13.63
C GLU A 150 0.38 7.96 14.71
N GLY A 151 -0.87 7.55 14.44
CA GLY A 151 -1.58 6.59 15.27
C GLY A 151 -0.85 5.26 15.37
N TRP A 152 -0.30 4.75 14.26
CA TRP A 152 0.47 3.50 14.26
C TRP A 152 1.79 3.61 15.05
N LYS A 153 2.55 4.70 14.88
CA LYS A 153 3.77 4.96 15.67
C LYS A 153 3.46 5.04 17.16
N SER A 154 2.42 5.78 17.51
CA SER A 154 1.96 5.93 18.90
C SER A 154 1.56 4.58 19.49
N TYR A 155 0.94 3.69 18.70
CA TYR A 155 0.62 2.33 19.12
C TYR A 155 1.87 1.50 19.39
N MET A 156 2.86 1.52 18.49
CA MET A 156 4.11 0.78 18.64
C MET A 156 4.97 1.25 19.82
N GLN A 157 4.89 2.54 20.15
CA GLN A 157 5.64 3.18 21.24
C GLN A 157 5.02 3.00 22.64
N LYS A 158 3.89 2.30 22.76
CA LYS A 158 3.22 2.13 24.05
C LYS A 158 4.08 1.38 25.08
N GLU A 159 4.78 0.35 24.64
CA GLU A 159 5.56 -0.52 25.53
C GLU A 159 7.07 -0.46 25.26
N THR A 160 7.50 -0.09 24.04
CA THR A 160 8.91 -0.05 23.65
C THR A 160 9.19 0.99 22.57
N ASP A 161 10.42 1.50 22.52
CA ASP A 161 10.85 2.44 21.48
C ASP A 161 10.86 1.82 20.07
N ILE A 162 10.66 2.69 19.07
CA ILE A 162 10.83 2.32 17.67
C ILE A 162 12.31 2.36 17.31
N ILE A 163 12.82 1.23 16.83
CA ILE A 163 14.13 1.09 16.21
C ILE A 163 13.99 1.31 14.71
N LYS A 164 14.82 2.18 14.16
CA LYS A 164 14.87 2.51 12.74
C LYS A 164 16.11 1.90 12.10
N LEU A 165 15.91 1.06 11.08
CA LEU A 165 16.96 0.57 10.19
C LEU A 165 16.87 1.30 8.86
N LEU A 166 18.01 1.80 8.40
CA LEU A 166 18.09 2.60 7.19
C LEU A 166 19.27 2.14 6.35
N LYS A 167 18.98 1.74 5.11
CA LYS A 167 19.96 1.45 4.07
C LYS A 167 19.86 2.58 3.07
N LYS A 168 20.95 3.31 2.91
CA LYS A 168 21.09 4.40 1.94
C LYS A 168 22.03 3.96 0.83
N ASN A 169 21.85 4.55 -0.35
CA ASN A 169 22.73 4.32 -1.48
C ASN A 169 24.10 4.96 -1.21
N GLU A 170 25.17 4.15 -1.13
CA GLU A 170 26.56 4.63 -0.91
C GLU A 170 27.08 5.54 -2.04
N LYS A 171 26.37 5.62 -3.17
CA LYS A 171 26.79 6.40 -4.35
C LYS A 171 26.77 7.92 -4.17
N ASN A 172 26.17 8.45 -3.10
CA ASN A 172 26.07 9.91 -2.88
C ASN A 172 27.06 10.47 -1.84
N GLU A 173 27.89 9.65 -1.20
CA GLU A 173 28.84 10.15 -0.16
C GLU A 173 30.25 10.46 -0.69
N LYS A 174 30.53 10.24 -1.98
CA LYS A 174 31.84 10.58 -2.58
C LYS A 174 31.93 11.94 -3.26
N ASN A 175 30.88 12.78 -3.16
CA ASN A 175 30.82 14.08 -3.83
C ASN A 175 30.49 15.27 -2.89
N ASN A 176 30.92 15.22 -1.63
CA ASN A 176 30.95 16.40 -0.75
C ASN A 176 32.32 16.58 -0.11
#